data_AF-A0A9E6A3L7-F1
#
_entry.id   AF-A0A9E6A3L7-F1
#
_cell.length_a   1.000
_cell.length_b   1.000
_cell.length_c   1.000
_cell.angle_alpha   90.00
_cell.angle_beta   90.00
_cell.angle_gamma   90.00
#
_symmetry.space_group_name_H-M   'P 1'
#
loop_
_entity.id
_entity.type
_entity.pdbx_description
1 polymer ?
#
loop_
_entity_poly.entity_id
_entity_poly.type
_entity_poly.pdbx_seq_one_letter_code
_entity_poly.pdbx_strand_id
1 'polypeptide(L)' 'MISTDVGEIAVNVSGSGPVILCVHGWPEHSWSWRHQVEYFSQRGYTVAAMDVRGYGDSAKP' A
#
# COMPACT_ATOMS: atom_id res chain seq x y z
N MET A 1 0.94 8.97 -3.97
CA MET A 1 2.08 9.38 -3.12
C MET A 1 1.54 10.04 -1.87
N ILE A 2 2.14 9.75 -0.73
CA ILE A 2 1.83 10.36 0.57
C ILE A 2 3.13 10.91 1.15
N SER A 3 3.18 12.21 1.42
CA SER A 3 4.31 12.86 2.08
C SER A 3 4.37 12.47 3.56
N THR A 4 5.56 12.06 4.02
CA THR A 4 5.85 11.73 5.43
C THR A 4 7.12 12.47 5.88
N ASP A 5 7.41 12.42 7.18
CA ASP A 5 8.67 12.95 7.75
C ASP A 5 9.92 12.23 7.25
N VAL A 6 9.78 11.00 6.72
CA VAL A 6 10.87 10.18 6.18
C VAL A 6 10.91 10.14 4.65
N GLY A 7 10.11 10.97 3.98
CA GLY A 7 10.04 11.11 2.52
C GLY A 7 8.69 10.72 1.92
N GLU A 8 8.63 10.66 0.58
CA GLU A 8 7.44 10.26 -0.17
C GLU A 8 7.22 8.74 -0.11
N ILE A 9 6.01 8.32 0.24
CA ILE A 9 5.62 6.90 0.24
C ILE A 9 4.61 6.62 -0.87
N ALA A 10 4.90 5.63 -1.71
CA ALA A 10 3.98 5.14 -2.72
C ALA A 10 2.94 4.23 -2.08
N VAL A 11 1.65 4.55 -2.31
CA VAL A 11 0.51 3.81 -1.75
C VAL A 11 -0.56 3.68 -2.82
N ASN A 12 -0.95 2.45 -3.11
CA ASN A 12 -2.10 2.11 -3.96
C ASN A 12 -3.34 1.99 -3.08
N VAL A 13 -4.33 2.86 -3.29
CA VAL A 13 -5.56 2.90 -2.49
C VAL A 13 -6.76 2.48 -3.35
N SER A 14 -7.58 1.56 -2.86
CA SER A 14 -8.81 1.12 -3.53
C SER A 14 -9.94 0.84 -2.54
N GLY A 15 -11.17 1.02 -2.98
CA GLY A 15 -12.38 0.83 -2.17
C GLY A 15 -12.73 2.04 -1.30
N SER A 16 -13.70 1.83 -0.42
CA SER A 16 -14.23 2.85 0.51
C SER A 16 -14.72 2.19 1.79
N GLY A 17 -14.62 2.88 2.93
CA GLY A 17 -14.95 2.34 4.26
C GLY A 17 -13.72 2.21 5.17
N PRO A 18 -13.75 1.36 6.22
CA PRO A 18 -12.64 1.20 7.16
C PRO A 18 -11.33 0.85 6.45
N VAL A 19 -10.21 1.40 6.94
CA VAL A 19 -8.91 1.25 6.29
C VAL A 19 -8.23 -0.06 6.68
N ILE A 20 -7.71 -0.78 5.68
CA ILE A 20 -6.75 -1.87 5.84
C ILE A 20 -5.43 -1.41 5.23
N LEU A 21 -4.38 -1.31 6.04
CA LEU A 21 -3.02 -1.02 5.58
C LEU A 21 -2.28 -2.32 5.31
N CYS A 22 -1.83 -2.51 4.07
CA CYS A 22 -1.06 -3.68 3.64
C CYS A 22 0.42 -3.32 3.53
N VAL A 23 1.26 -4.01 4.32
CA VAL A 23 2.72 -3.83 4.39
C VAL A 23 3.38 -5.11 3.85
N HIS A 24 4.14 -5.02 2.77
CA HIS A 24 4.74 -6.19 2.11
C HIS A 24 5.97 -6.73 2.86
N GLY A 25 6.37 -7.96 2.51
CA GLY A 25 7.57 -8.63 3.05
C GLY A 25 8.84 -8.39 2.23
N TRP A 26 9.78 -9.32 2.31
CA TRP A 26 11.05 -9.29 1.56
C TRP A 26 11.18 -10.51 0.64
N PRO A 27 11.67 -10.36 -0.61
CA PRO A 27 11.85 -9.13 -1.40
C PRO A 27 10.59 -8.87 -2.25
N GLU A 28 9.78 -7.89 -1.87
CA GLU A 28 8.46 -7.64 -2.49
C GLU A 28 8.16 -6.14 -2.69
N HIS A 29 6.95 -5.80 -3.15
CA HIS A 29 6.39 -4.44 -3.26
C HIS A 29 4.86 -4.50 -3.13
N SER A 30 4.17 -3.35 -3.20
CA SER A 30 2.72 -3.23 -2.99
C SER A 30 1.87 -4.19 -3.84
N TRP A 31 2.34 -4.58 -5.03
CA TRP A 31 1.65 -5.51 -5.93
C TRP A 31 1.46 -6.93 -5.38
N SER A 32 2.23 -7.34 -4.37
CA SER A 32 2.02 -8.60 -3.66
C SER A 32 0.60 -8.72 -3.10
N TRP A 33 -0.03 -7.59 -2.80
CA TRP A 33 -1.37 -7.52 -2.21
C TRP A 33 -2.52 -7.44 -3.22
N ARG A 34 -2.27 -7.53 -4.54
CA ARG A 34 -3.29 -7.32 -5.58
C ARG A 34 -4.60 -8.10 -5.35
N HIS A 35 -4.49 -9.34 -4.88
CA HIS A 35 -5.64 -10.21 -4.62
C HIS A 35 -6.42 -9.78 -3.37
N GLN A 36 -5.71 -9.35 -2.32
CA GLN A 36 -6.33 -8.83 -1.10
C GLN A 36 -6.98 -7.47 -1.35
N VAL A 37 -6.34 -6.61 -2.14
CA VAL A 37 -6.90 -5.32 -2.58
C VAL A 37 -8.22 -5.55 -3.28
N GLU A 38 -8.28 -6.45 -4.26
CA GLU A 38 -9.53 -6.78 -4.96
C GLU A 38 -10.58 -7.36 -4.00
N TYR A 39 -10.20 -8.33 -3.17
CA TYR A 39 -11.13 -9.02 -2.28
C TYR A 39 -11.80 -8.10 -1.24
N PHE A 40 -11.00 -7.26 -0.56
CA PHE A 40 -11.49 -6.41 0.53
C PHE A 40 -12.13 -5.11 0.03
N SER A 41 -11.64 -4.53 -1.08
CA SER A 41 -12.25 -3.31 -1.64
C SER A 41 -13.70 -3.53 -2.07
N GLN A 42 -14.01 -4.71 -2.62
CA GLN A 42 -15.38 -5.12 -2.97
C GLN A 42 -16.29 -5.34 -1.75
N ARG A 43 -15.73 -5.40 -0.54
CA ARG A 43 -16.46 -5.67 0.73
C ARG A 43 -16.58 -4.45 1.63
N GLY A 44 -16.37 -3.26 1.08
CA GLY A 44 -16.56 -2.00 1.81
C GLY A 44 -15.38 -1.66 2.74
N TYR A 45 -14.17 -2.02 2.33
CA TYR A 45 -12.94 -1.55 2.97
C TYR A 45 -12.15 -0.64 2.04
N THR A 46 -11.44 0.33 2.61
CA THR A 46 -10.39 1.07 1.91
C THR A 46 -9.09 0.32 2.09
N VAL A 47 -8.57 -0.32 1.05
CA VAL A 47 -7.30 -1.06 1.10
C VAL A 47 -6.18 -0.15 0.61
N ALA A 48 -5.19 0.09 1.45
CA ALA A 48 -4.01 0.89 1.16
C ALA A 48 -2.78 -0.04 1.12
N ALA A 49 -2.32 -0.41 -0.07
CA ALA A 49 -1.11 -1.22 -0.25
C ALA A 49 0.09 -0.31 -0.51
N MET A 50 1.05 -0.28 0.42
CA MET A 50 2.22 0.60 0.34
C MET A 50 3.46 -0.13 -0.18
N ASP A 51 4.34 0.60 -0.86
CA ASP A 51 5.74 0.20 -0.99
C ASP A 51 6.47 0.63 0.28
N VAL A 52 7.06 -0.31 1.02
CA VAL A 52 7.89 -0.03 2.20
C VAL A 52 9.06 0.85 1.78
N ARG A 53 9.46 1.83 2.62
CA ARG A 53 10.62 2.70 2.36
C ARG A 53 11.83 1.87 1.93
N GLY A 54 12.47 2.28 0.82
CA GLY A 54 13.53 1.49 0.17
C GLY A 54 13.08 0.64 -1.02
N TYR A 55 11.76 0.44 -1.21
CA TYR A 55 11.19 -0.37 -2.30
C TYR A 55 10.35 0.47 -3.26
N GLY A 56 10.14 -0.07 -4.46
CA GLY A 56 9.22 0.47 -5.46
C GLY A 56 9.40 1.96 -5.71
N ASP A 57 8.31 2.71 -5.69
CA ASP A 57 8.31 4.16 -5.91
C ASP A 57 8.40 4.98 -4.61
N SER A 58 8.52 4.31 -3.46
CA SER A 58 8.79 4.99 -2.19
C SER A 58 10.21 5.55 -2.14
N ALA A 59 10.39 6.57 -1.29
CA ALA A 59 11.67 7.16 -0.96
C ALA A 59 12.69 6.08 -0.53
N LYS A 60 13.95 6.29 -0.93
CA LYS A 60 15.08 5.42 -0.65
C LYS A 60 16.13 6.25 0.10
N PRO A 61 16.72 5.74 1.20
CA PRO A 61 17.86 6.38 1.83
C PRO A 61 19.01 6.59 0.85
#